data_AF-W2SME0-F1
#
_entry.id   AF-W2SME0-F1
#
_cell.length_a   1.000
_cell.length_b   1.000
_cell.length_c   1.000
_cell.angle_alpha   90.00
_cell.angle_beta   90.00
_cell.angle_gamma   90.00
#
_symmetry.space_group_name_H-M   'P 1'
#
loop_
_entity.id
_entity.type
_entity.pdbx_description
1 polymer ?
#
loop_
_entity_poly.entity_id
_entity_poly.type
_entity_poly.pdbx_seq_one_letter_code
_entity_poly.pdbx_strand_id
1 'polypeptide(L)' 'MGTEGNSSGRDCGQVFGIGCSPCQRRVDLQVPSSYVYRGSGVLRWFDAGTLNMSFPYPYEERSCKK' A
#
# COMPACT_ATOMS: atom_id res chain seq x y z
N MET A 1 -19.32 10.85 -9.86
CA MET A 1 -18.62 12.15 -9.95
C MET A 1 -17.51 12.15 -8.92
N GLY A 2 -16.33 11.70 -9.31
CA GLY A 2 -15.10 11.87 -8.52
C GLY A 2 -14.20 12.78 -9.33
N THR A 3 -13.87 13.95 -8.78
CA THR A 3 -13.03 14.95 -9.42
C THR A 3 -11.60 14.45 -9.52
N GLU A 4 -11.03 14.49 -10.72
CA GLU A 4 -9.60 14.37 -10.96
C GLU A 4 -8.88 15.51 -10.21
N GLY A 5 -8.16 15.13 -9.15
CA GLY A 5 -7.33 16.01 -8.34
C GLY A 5 -5.91 16.09 -8.89
N ASN A 6 -5.52 17.30 -9.24
CA ASN A 6 -4.33 17.74 -9.96
C ASN A 6 -2.97 17.38 -9.27
N SER A 7 -2.11 16.70 -10.04
CA SER A 7 -0.64 16.77 -10.12
C SER A 7 0.21 17.13 -8.87
N SER A 8 0.86 16.14 -8.26
CA SER A 8 2.25 16.29 -7.74
C SER A 8 3.04 14.99 -7.62
N GLY A 9 2.70 13.97 -8.40
CA GLY A 9 3.59 12.84 -8.66
C GLY A 9 3.85 12.80 -10.16
N ARG A 10 4.97 13.33 -10.64
CA ARG A 10 5.44 12.96 -11.97
C ARG A 10 5.78 11.48 -11.89
N ASP A 11 4.81 10.63 -12.26
CA ASP A 11 5.07 9.30 -12.76
C ASP A 11 6.18 9.44 -13.78
N CYS A 12 7.19 8.59 -13.67
CA CYS A 12 8.33 8.70 -14.56
C CYS A 12 7.85 8.53 -16.00
N GLY A 13 7.74 9.67 -16.68
CA GLY A 13 7.49 9.75 -18.09
C GLY A 13 8.61 9.01 -18.78
N GLN A 14 8.29 7.81 -19.24
CA GLN A 14 8.81 7.18 -20.45
C GLN A 14 10.00 7.90 -21.06
N VAL A 15 11.24 7.49 -20.74
CA VAL A 15 12.38 7.40 -21.69
C VAL A 15 13.44 6.48 -21.08
N PHE A 16 13.69 5.38 -21.79
CA PHE A 16 14.90 4.56 -21.85
C PHE A 16 16.06 4.87 -20.86
N GLY A 17 16.37 3.91 -19.98
CA GLY A 17 17.77 3.62 -19.63
C GLY A 17 18.21 3.70 -18.17
N ILE A 18 17.45 4.32 -17.26
CA ILE A 18 17.71 4.24 -15.81
C ILE A 18 16.37 4.03 -15.11
N GLY A 19 16.21 2.87 -14.46
CA GLY A 19 14.93 2.37 -13.96
C GLY A 19 14.30 3.29 -12.94
N CYS A 20 13.33 4.10 -13.35
CA CYS A 20 12.45 4.72 -12.39
C CYS A 20 11.54 3.65 -11.80
N SER A 21 11.77 3.35 -10.53
CA SER A 21 10.78 2.60 -9.77
C SER A 21 9.55 3.51 -9.63
N PRO A 22 8.36 3.11 -10.13
CA PRO A 22 7.16 3.87 -9.85
C PRO A 22 7.03 3.96 -8.33
N CYS A 23 6.57 5.11 -7.84
CA CYS A 23 6.39 5.28 -6.41
C CYS A 23 5.51 4.14 -5.87
N GLN A 24 5.95 3.55 -4.77
CA GLN A 24 5.26 2.42 -4.19
C GLN A 24 4.03 2.93 -3.45
N ARG A 25 2.90 2.26 -3.65
CA ARG A 25 1.67 2.47 -2.87
C ARG A 25 1.82 1.74 -1.53
N ARG A 26 1.44 2.40 -0.44
CA ARG A 26 1.47 1.85 0.92
C ARG A 26 0.08 1.88 1.52
N VAL A 27 -0.39 0.71 1.93
CA VAL A 27 -1.66 0.54 2.65
C VAL A 27 -1.38 -0.05 4.03
N ASP A 28 -1.96 0.54 5.07
CA ASP A 28 -1.81 0.07 6.45
C ASP A 28 -3.04 -0.77 6.84
N LEU A 29 -2.85 -2.06 7.09
CA LEU A 29 -3.91 -2.99 7.51
C LEU A 29 -3.83 -3.24 9.02
N GLN A 30 -4.85 -2.81 9.76
CA GLN A 30 -4.89 -3.00 11.22
C GLN A 30 -5.23 -4.45 11.58
N VAL A 31 -4.32 -5.10 12.32
CA VAL A 31 -4.58 -6.42 12.92
C VAL A 31 -5.25 -6.24 14.27
N PRO A 32 -6.41 -6.88 14.54
CA PRO A 32 -7.08 -6.75 15.84
C PRO A 32 -6.20 -7.30 16.96
N SER A 33 -6.22 -6.61 18.11
CA SER A 33 -5.37 -6.96 19.27
C SER A 33 -5.61 -8.38 19.80
N SER A 34 -6.80 -8.93 19.60
CA SER A 34 -7.12 -10.31 19.95
C SER A 34 -6.26 -11.33 19.19
N TYR A 35 -5.79 -11.02 17.98
CA TYR A 35 -4.92 -11.89 17.21
C TYR A 35 -3.42 -11.69 17.52
N VAL A 36 -3.06 -10.71 18.36
CA VAL A 36 -1.67 -10.42 18.73
C VAL A 36 -1.29 -11.18 20.01
N TYR A 37 -0.36 -12.12 19.90
CA TYR A 37 0.19 -12.87 21.03
C TYR A 37 1.69 -12.62 21.18
N ARG A 38 2.16 -12.37 22.41
CA ARG A 38 3.55 -11.99 22.71
C ARG A 38 4.40 -13.11 23.34
N GLY A 39 3.90 -14.35 23.35
CA GLY A 39 4.64 -15.52 23.85
C GLY A 39 5.23 -16.37 22.72
N SER A 40 5.83 -17.50 23.08
CA SER A 40 6.35 -18.47 22.12
C SER A 40 5.21 -19.40 21.65
N GLY A 41 4.72 -19.20 20.43
CA GLY A 41 3.77 -20.10 19.79
C GLY A 41 2.63 -19.37 19.06
N VAL A 42 2.00 -20.05 18.11
CA VAL A 42 0.83 -19.51 17.40
C VAL A 42 -0.44 -19.91 18.14
N LEU A 43 -1.22 -18.93 18.59
CA LEU A 43 -2.52 -19.19 19.23
C LEU A 43 -3.68 -19.21 18.24
N ARG A 44 -3.68 -18.27 17.28
CA ARG A 44 -4.76 -18.07 16.33
C ARG A 44 -4.20 -17.49 15.03
N TRP A 45 -4.78 -17.92 13.91
CA TRP A 45 -4.52 -17.36 12.59
C TRP A 45 -5.53 -16.26 12.29
N PHE A 46 -5.05 -15.12 11.81
CA PHE A 46 -5.89 -14.07 11.26
C PHE A 46 -5.91 -14.20 9.74
N ASP A 47 -7.05 -14.62 9.18
CA ASP A 47 -7.27 -14.64 7.74
C ASP A 47 -7.70 -13.25 7.27
N ALA A 48 -6.80 -12.54 6.60
CA ALA A 48 -7.05 -11.22 6.05
C ALA A 48 -7.79 -11.25 4.70
N GLY A 49 -8.02 -12.44 4.13
CA GLY A 49 -8.69 -12.63 2.85
C GLY A 49 -7.85 -12.16 1.64
N THR A 50 -8.54 -11.69 0.60
CA THR A 50 -7.92 -11.21 -0.65
C THR A 50 -8.04 -9.69 -0.78
N LEU A 51 -6.92 -9.02 -1.01
CA LEU A 51 -6.87 -7.57 -1.20
C LEU A 51 -6.78 -7.20 -2.68
N ASN A 52 -7.74 -6.44 -3.19
CA ASN A 52 -7.74 -5.95 -4.56
C ASN A 52 -7.09 -4.56 -4.66
N MET A 53 -5.90 -4.47 -5.24
CA MET A 53 -5.11 -3.22 -5.32
C MET A 53 -5.47 -2.30 -6.50
N SER A 54 -6.53 -2.60 -7.28
CA SER A 54 -6.92 -1.80 -8.45
C SER A 54 -7.55 -0.44 -8.10
N PHE A 55 -8.04 -0.25 -6.87
CA PHE A 55 -8.69 0.98 -6.42
C PHE A 55 -7.91 1.63 -5.26
N PRO A 56 -8.09 2.93 -4.99
CA PRO A 56 -7.46 3.59 -3.84
C PRO A 56 -8.06 3.10 -2.52
N TYR A 57 -7.21 2.91 -1.51
CA TYR A 57 -7.62 2.55 -0.16
C TYR A 57 -7.69 3.79 0.76
N PRO A 58 -8.56 3.78 1.79
CA PRO A 58 -8.54 4.82 2.81
C PRO A 58 -7.16 4.93 3.47
N TYR A 59 -6.67 6.17 3.62
CA TYR A 59 -5.35 6.46 4.22
C TYR A 59 -4.15 5.83 3.49
N GLU A 60 -4.33 5.49 2.21
CA GLU A 60 -3.22 5.03 1.38
C GLU A 60 -2.20 6.13 1.12
N GLU A 61 -0.92 5.80 1.31
CA GLU A 61 0.21 6.68 1.08
C GLU A 61 0.99 6.29 -0.19
N ARG A 62 1.80 7.21 -0.70
CA ARG A 62 2.69 6.98 -1.85
C ARG A 62 4.14 7.26 -1.44
N SER A 63 4.98 6.23 -1.45
CA SER A 63 6.41 6.31 -1.15
C SER A 63 7.23 6.39 -2.43
N CYS A 64 7.64 7.59 -2.78
CA CYS A 64 8.57 7.85 -3.89
C CYS A 64 9.98 7.91 -3.31
N LYS A 65 10.71 6.79 -3.26
CA LYS A 65 12.15 6.84 -2.95
C LYS A 65 12.87 7.53 -4.11
N LYS A 66 13.73 8.49 -3.79
CA LYS A 66 14.62 9.17 -4.74
C LYS A 66 15.80 8.28 -5.10
#